data_AF-A0A432SPU1-F1
#
_entry.id   AF-A0A432SPU1-F1
#
_cell.length_a   1.000
_cell.length_b   1.000
_cell.length_c   1.000
_cell.angle_alpha   90.00
_cell.angle_beta   90.00
_cell.angle_gamma   90.00
#
_symmetry.space_group_name_H-M   'P 1'
#
loop_
_entity.id
_entity.type
_entity.pdbx_description
1 polymer ?
#
loop_
_entity_poly.entity_id
_entity_poly.type
_entity_poly.pdbx_seq_one_letter_code
_entity_poly.pdbx_strand_id
1 'polypeptide(L)'
;MYKNSIQKSDIRLIDEALSVEPIKNTFRLGWEFITLNQKFTLTAMIIFVALNLFGIIPIASLIFMVLSTIFGLVIQIHVGKTFYESQDIKSYINEIKESSIDTLLTQHVATAFGVYMGWIVLSLVGVILFGLVGSSMGLINQQPYSFFNAFFILGYPILIIALILSYVQPLVQANIIMANGIKEGFNAVFTLFSIDVWRSSFQSSYFKYVSIFGLFIILLIFFFSFIIGLLTNLSGLPIIGNILMIILMYIFTIMIAIGSMMAKRRVEEF
;
A
#
# COMPACT_ATOMS: atom_id res chain seq x y z
N MET A 1 -2.12 9.92 50.73
CA MET A 1 -3.29 10.07 49.83
C MET A 1 -2.95 11.09 48.76
N TYR A 2 -2.26 10.68 47.69
CA TYR A 2 -2.21 11.45 46.45
C TYR A 2 -2.80 10.55 45.38
N LYS A 3 -4.10 10.73 45.17
CA LYS A 3 -4.85 10.17 44.06
C LYS A 3 -4.42 11.01 42.86
N ASN A 4 -3.28 10.66 42.26
CA ASN A 4 -2.96 11.13 40.92
C ASN A 4 -3.93 10.41 39.99
N SER A 5 -5.12 10.99 39.85
CA SER A 5 -5.93 10.84 38.65
C SER A 5 -5.06 11.33 37.51
N ILE A 6 -4.31 10.41 36.90
CA ILE A 6 -3.92 10.55 35.51
C ILE A 6 -5.25 10.79 34.80
N GLN A 7 -5.51 12.05 34.45
CA GLN A 7 -6.52 12.41 33.47
C GLN A 7 -6.34 11.37 32.35
N LYS A 8 -7.41 10.63 32.03
CA LYS A 8 -7.48 9.92 30.75
C LYS A 8 -7.23 11.00 29.71
N SER A 9 -5.96 11.18 29.30
CA SER A 9 -5.66 11.84 28.05
C SER A 9 -6.50 11.12 27.02
N ASP A 10 -7.17 11.84 26.13
CA ASP A 10 -7.86 11.23 25.00
C ASP A 10 -6.84 10.44 24.18
N ILE A 11 -6.66 9.16 24.54
CA ILE A 11 -5.78 8.22 23.84
C ILE A 11 -6.47 8.02 22.49
N ARG A 12 -5.84 8.48 21.42
CA ARG A 12 -6.37 8.29 20.07
C ARG A 12 -6.39 6.81 19.74
N LEU A 13 -7.27 6.39 18.85
CA LEU A 13 -7.38 4.99 18.41
C LEU A 13 -6.02 4.43 17.97
N ILE A 14 -5.23 5.24 17.26
CA ILE A 14 -3.90 4.84 16.79
C ILE A 14 -2.92 4.58 17.96
N ASP A 15 -3.00 5.36 19.03
CA ASP A 15 -2.16 5.19 20.23
C ASP A 15 -2.56 3.92 20.99
N GLU A 16 -3.86 3.68 21.14
CA GLU A 16 -4.39 2.45 21.73
C GLU A 16 -3.91 1.23 20.93
N ALA A 17 -4.04 1.29 19.60
CA ALA A 17 -3.68 0.20 18.72
C ALA A 17 -2.17 -0.10 18.71
N LEU A 18 -1.31 0.90 18.96
CA LEU A 18 0.14 0.73 19.08
C LEU A 18 0.61 0.18 20.45
N SER A 19 -0.20 0.28 21.50
CA SER A 19 0.25 0.01 22.87
C SER A 19 0.34 -1.48 23.25
N VAL A 20 -0.48 -2.35 22.64
CA VAL A 20 -0.59 -3.77 23.04
C VAL A 20 0.03 -4.71 22.01
N GLU A 21 -0.63 -4.87 20.85
CA GLU A 21 -0.22 -5.80 19.79
C GLU A 21 -0.35 -5.11 18.41
N PRO A 22 0.62 -4.25 18.02
CA PRO A 22 0.51 -3.39 16.84
C PRO A 22 0.18 -4.16 15.55
N ILE A 23 0.87 -5.28 15.31
CA ILE A 23 0.67 -6.09 14.11
C ILE A 23 -0.74 -6.67 14.08
N LYS A 24 -1.17 -7.32 15.17
CA LYS A 24 -2.49 -7.92 15.25
C LYS A 24 -3.59 -6.86 15.15
N ASN A 25 -3.38 -5.69 15.74
CA ASN A 25 -4.32 -4.58 15.66
C ASN A 25 -4.43 -4.02 14.24
N THR A 26 -3.33 -3.93 13.48
CA THR A 26 -3.40 -3.60 12.04
C THR A 26 -4.33 -4.56 11.30
N PHE A 27 -4.19 -5.87 11.52
CA PHE A 27 -5.07 -6.88 10.90
C PHE A 27 -6.50 -6.81 11.39
N ARG A 28 -6.72 -6.66 12.70
CA ARG A 28 -8.05 -6.55 13.29
C ARG A 28 -8.81 -5.36 12.73
N LEU A 29 -8.21 -4.17 12.77
CA LEU A 29 -8.84 -2.93 12.31
C LEU A 29 -9.10 -2.92 10.80
N GLY A 30 -8.21 -3.53 10.02
CA GLY A 30 -8.44 -3.72 8.58
C GLY A 30 -9.57 -4.72 8.31
N TRP A 31 -9.66 -5.78 9.11
CA TRP A 31 -10.75 -6.75 9.01
C TRP A 31 -12.11 -6.16 9.43
N GLU A 32 -12.12 -5.33 10.47
CA GLU A 32 -13.30 -4.58 10.90
C GLU A 32 -13.77 -3.62 9.81
N PHE A 33 -12.87 -2.92 9.11
CA PHE A 33 -13.21 -2.10 7.95
C PHE A 33 -13.98 -2.91 6.88
N ILE A 34 -13.45 -4.07 6.53
CA ILE A 34 -14.01 -4.95 5.49
C ILE A 34 -15.40 -5.47 5.90
N THR A 35 -15.52 -5.93 7.15
CA THR A 35 -16.71 -6.66 7.63
C THR A 35 -17.85 -5.74 8.06
N LEU A 36 -17.57 -4.55 8.57
CA LEU A 36 -18.59 -3.63 9.07
C LEU A 36 -19.24 -2.79 7.98
N ASN A 37 -18.56 -2.59 6.84
CA ASN A 37 -19.17 -1.99 5.65
C ASN A 37 -19.13 -2.94 4.45
N GLN A 38 -19.96 -3.98 4.53
CA GLN A 38 -20.07 -5.00 3.48
C GLN A 38 -20.55 -4.42 2.15
N LYS A 39 -21.44 -3.43 2.17
CA LYS A 39 -21.96 -2.78 0.95
C LYS A 39 -20.85 -2.05 0.21
N PHE A 40 -20.06 -1.26 0.92
CA PHE A 40 -18.88 -0.59 0.37
C PHE A 40 -17.88 -1.60 -0.17
N THR A 41 -17.51 -2.59 0.64
CA THR A 41 -16.54 -3.64 0.26
C THR A 41 -16.96 -4.37 -1.00
N LEU A 42 -18.22 -4.82 -1.08
CA LEU A 42 -18.73 -5.53 -2.24
C LEU A 42 -18.72 -4.63 -3.49
N THR A 43 -19.10 -3.35 -3.33
CA THR A 43 -19.10 -2.38 -4.44
C THR A 43 -17.68 -2.12 -4.93
N ALA A 44 -16.71 -1.92 -4.02
CA ALA A 44 -15.30 -1.76 -4.36
C ALA A 44 -14.75 -3.00 -5.10
N MET A 45 -15.08 -4.21 -4.62
CA MET A 45 -14.67 -5.44 -5.28
C MET A 45 -15.27 -5.57 -6.68
N ILE A 46 -16.56 -5.26 -6.86
CA ILE A 46 -17.21 -5.27 -8.17
C ILE A 46 -16.51 -4.28 -9.13
N ILE A 47 -16.15 -3.08 -8.65
CA ILE A 47 -15.41 -2.10 -9.44
C ILE A 47 -14.03 -2.65 -9.84
N PHE A 48 -13.27 -3.23 -8.90
CA PHE A 48 -11.97 -3.83 -9.24
C PHE A 48 -12.09 -4.96 -10.25
N VAL A 49 -13.08 -5.85 -10.10
CA VAL A 49 -13.35 -6.93 -11.06
C VAL A 49 -13.70 -6.36 -12.43
N ALA A 50 -14.59 -5.36 -12.50
CA ALA A 50 -14.95 -4.72 -13.75
C ALA A 50 -13.73 -4.07 -14.42
N LEU A 51 -12.95 -3.27 -13.67
CA LEU A 51 -11.73 -2.63 -14.18
C LEU A 51 -10.70 -3.67 -14.67
N ASN A 52 -10.53 -4.77 -13.93
CA ASN A 52 -9.62 -5.85 -14.34
C ASN A 52 -10.10 -6.55 -15.62
N LEU A 53 -11.39 -6.86 -15.74
CA LEU A 53 -11.97 -7.49 -16.93
C LEU A 53 -11.84 -6.59 -18.17
N PHE A 54 -12.13 -5.30 -18.03
CA PHE A 54 -11.91 -4.34 -19.12
C PHE A 54 -10.42 -4.14 -19.45
N GLY A 55 -9.55 -4.37 -18.47
CA GLY A 55 -8.10 -4.42 -18.63
C GLY A 55 -7.60 -5.48 -19.63
N ILE A 56 -8.41 -6.50 -19.95
CA ILE A 56 -8.07 -7.54 -20.93
C ILE A 56 -8.11 -7.00 -22.37
N ILE A 57 -8.85 -5.92 -22.62
CA ILE A 57 -8.99 -5.32 -23.95
C ILE A 57 -7.68 -4.60 -24.32
N PRO A 58 -6.92 -5.03 -25.35
CA PRO A 58 -5.55 -4.56 -25.58
C PRO A 58 -5.41 -3.03 -25.67
N ILE A 59 -6.30 -2.36 -26.41
CA ILE A 59 -6.24 -0.90 -26.64
C ILE A 59 -6.63 -0.11 -25.38
N ALA A 60 -7.54 -0.63 -24.57
CA ALA A 60 -8.04 0.06 -23.37
C ALA A 60 -7.36 -0.41 -22.08
N SER A 61 -6.54 -1.46 -22.14
CA SER A 61 -5.88 -2.12 -21.01
C SER A 61 -5.13 -1.14 -20.12
N LEU A 62 -4.35 -0.25 -20.73
CA LEU A 62 -3.60 0.80 -20.04
C LEU A 62 -4.52 1.71 -19.24
N ILE A 63 -5.63 2.17 -19.84
CA ILE A 63 -6.58 3.10 -19.21
C ILE A 63 -7.22 2.43 -17.99
N PHE A 64 -7.68 1.19 -18.14
CA PHE A 64 -8.32 0.48 -17.03
C PHE A 64 -7.32 0.09 -15.92
N MET A 65 -6.06 -0.18 -16.27
CA MET A 65 -4.99 -0.39 -15.29
C MET A 65 -4.68 0.89 -14.49
N VAL A 66 -4.64 2.05 -15.18
CA VAL A 66 -4.49 3.37 -14.55
C VAL A 66 -5.64 3.62 -13.58
N LEU A 67 -6.88 3.44 -14.04
CA LEU A 67 -8.09 3.65 -13.23
C LEU A 67 -8.12 2.72 -12.02
N SER A 68 -7.75 1.45 -12.18
CA SER A 68 -7.66 0.48 -11.08
C SER A 68 -6.65 0.91 -10.02
N THR A 69 -5.49 1.43 -10.46
CA THR A 69 -4.45 1.92 -9.55
C THR A 69 -4.93 3.16 -8.78
N ILE A 70 -5.53 4.13 -9.47
CA ILE A 70 -6.09 5.33 -8.84
C ILE A 70 -7.19 4.96 -7.85
N PHE A 71 -8.07 4.03 -8.21
CA PHE A 71 -9.14 3.57 -7.32
C PHE A 71 -8.59 2.88 -6.06
N GLY A 72 -7.55 2.05 -6.19
CA GLY A 72 -6.84 1.47 -5.05
C GLY A 72 -6.24 2.55 -4.14
N LEU A 73 -5.61 3.57 -4.72
CA LEU A 73 -5.06 4.70 -3.95
C LEU A 73 -6.15 5.49 -3.22
N VAL A 74 -7.32 5.72 -3.85
CA VAL A 74 -8.48 6.36 -3.19
C VAL A 74 -8.89 5.59 -1.94
N ILE A 75 -8.99 4.25 -2.03
CA ILE A 75 -9.34 3.40 -0.89
C ILE A 75 -8.25 3.49 0.20
N GLN A 76 -6.97 3.44 -0.17
CA GLN A 76 -5.87 3.54 0.81
C GLN A 76 -5.89 4.88 1.56
N ILE A 77 -6.08 5.98 0.82
CA ILE A 77 -6.14 7.32 1.40
C ILE A 77 -7.31 7.41 2.39
N HIS A 78 -8.50 6.96 1.98
CA HIS A 78 -9.68 6.97 2.84
C HIS A 78 -9.48 6.16 4.12
N VAL A 79 -9.13 4.88 3.97
CA VAL A 79 -8.91 3.95 5.10
C VAL A 79 -7.87 4.51 6.05
N GLY A 80 -6.76 5.00 5.50
CA GLY A 80 -5.66 5.54 6.29
C GLY A 80 -6.04 6.81 7.04
N LYS A 81 -6.76 7.75 6.40
CA LYS A 81 -7.24 8.97 7.05
C LYS A 81 -8.27 8.67 8.13
N THR A 82 -9.31 7.89 7.83
CA THR A 82 -10.31 7.47 8.80
C THR A 82 -9.67 6.80 10.01
N PHE A 83 -8.72 5.89 9.81
CA PHE A 83 -8.00 5.26 10.92
C PHE A 83 -7.16 6.27 11.73
N TYR A 84 -6.39 7.13 11.07
CA TYR A 84 -5.51 8.08 11.75
C TYR A 84 -6.31 9.14 12.51
N GLU A 85 -7.34 9.71 11.91
CA GLU A 85 -8.12 10.83 12.44
C GLU A 85 -9.13 10.40 13.51
N SER A 86 -9.51 9.12 13.55
CA SER A 86 -10.42 8.57 14.56
C SER A 86 -9.89 8.71 15.98
N GLN A 87 -10.72 9.31 16.84
CA GLN A 87 -10.41 9.45 18.27
C GLN A 87 -10.49 8.12 19.01
N ASP A 88 -11.48 7.29 18.69
CA ASP A 88 -11.71 6.00 19.32
C ASP A 88 -12.27 4.98 18.32
N ILE A 89 -12.43 3.73 18.78
CA ILE A 89 -12.96 2.64 17.95
C ILE A 89 -14.41 2.89 17.50
N LYS A 90 -15.21 3.61 18.30
CA LYS A 90 -16.61 3.87 17.98
C LYS A 90 -16.73 4.88 16.85
N SER A 91 -15.93 5.95 16.88
CA SER A 91 -15.81 6.93 15.81
C SER A 91 -15.33 6.28 14.52
N TYR A 92 -14.29 5.44 14.60
CA TYR A 92 -13.80 4.66 13.45
C TYR A 92 -14.89 3.77 12.84
N ILE A 93 -15.62 3.02 13.67
CA ILE A 93 -16.72 2.16 13.21
C ILE A 93 -17.85 2.98 12.55
N ASN A 94 -18.18 4.15 13.11
CA ASN A 94 -19.23 5.01 12.57
C ASN A 94 -18.82 5.56 11.18
N GLU A 95 -17.60 6.11 11.06
CA GLU A 95 -17.07 6.58 9.78
C GLU A 95 -17.01 5.46 8.74
N ILE A 96 -16.56 4.26 9.12
CA ILE A 96 -16.57 3.09 8.24
C ILE A 96 -17.97 2.81 7.71
N LYS A 97 -18.99 2.77 8.58
CA LYS A 97 -20.36 2.42 8.19
C LYS A 97 -21.01 3.47 7.29
N GLU A 98 -20.68 4.74 7.49
CA GLU A 98 -21.20 5.85 6.70
C GLU A 98 -20.45 6.06 5.38
N SER A 99 -19.28 5.43 5.22
CA SER A 99 -18.46 5.53 4.02
C SER A 99 -19.19 5.01 2.78
N SER A 100 -19.15 5.80 1.71
CA SER A 100 -19.71 5.45 0.40
C SER A 100 -18.71 5.71 -0.71
N ILE A 101 -18.72 4.87 -1.76
CA ILE A 101 -17.76 4.97 -2.87
C ILE A 101 -17.81 6.32 -3.56
N ASP A 102 -19.02 6.90 -3.72
CA ASP A 102 -19.23 8.20 -4.34
C ASP A 102 -18.54 9.33 -3.55
N THR A 103 -18.73 9.32 -2.22
CA THR A 103 -18.09 10.28 -1.31
C THR A 103 -16.57 10.16 -1.37
N LEU A 104 -16.04 8.94 -1.32
CA LEU A 104 -14.60 8.69 -1.39
C LEU A 104 -13.97 9.19 -2.70
N LEU A 105 -14.60 8.88 -3.83
CA LEU A 105 -14.13 9.32 -5.14
C LEU A 105 -14.09 10.85 -5.19
N THR A 106 -15.16 11.51 -4.75
CA THR A 106 -15.22 12.97 -4.72
C THR A 106 -14.15 13.59 -3.83
N GLN A 107 -13.87 13.00 -2.67
CA GLN A 107 -12.92 13.53 -1.70
C GLN A 107 -11.45 13.26 -2.03
N HIS A 108 -11.14 12.11 -2.66
CA HIS A 108 -9.77 11.62 -2.71
C HIS A 108 -9.23 11.33 -4.13
N VAL A 109 -10.07 11.35 -5.17
CA VAL A 109 -9.60 11.07 -6.54
C VAL A 109 -8.51 12.03 -7.00
N ALA A 110 -8.63 13.32 -6.63
CA ALA A 110 -7.65 14.33 -6.98
C ALA A 110 -6.28 14.04 -6.34
N THR A 111 -6.26 13.69 -5.05
CA THR A 111 -5.02 13.28 -4.36
C THR A 111 -4.45 12.01 -4.99
N ALA A 112 -5.28 10.97 -5.18
CA ALA A 112 -4.87 9.70 -5.76
C ALA A 112 -4.29 9.85 -7.18
N PHE A 113 -4.86 10.73 -7.99
CA PHE A 113 -4.34 11.07 -9.32
C PHE A 113 -2.96 11.73 -9.23
N GLY A 114 -2.78 12.69 -8.31
CA GLY A 114 -1.48 13.32 -8.06
C GLY A 114 -0.41 12.29 -7.66
N VAL A 115 -0.76 11.38 -6.75
CA VAL A 115 0.11 10.27 -6.30
C VAL A 115 0.47 9.36 -7.47
N TYR A 116 -0.51 8.97 -8.28
CA TYR A 116 -0.28 8.14 -9.46
C TYR A 116 0.70 8.79 -10.45
N MET A 117 0.53 10.09 -10.72
CA MET A 117 1.45 10.86 -11.56
C MET A 117 2.87 10.91 -10.98
N GLY A 118 3.00 11.06 -9.66
CA GLY A 118 4.29 11.02 -8.98
C GLY A 118 5.00 9.67 -9.19
N TRP A 119 4.28 8.56 -9.02
CA TRP A 119 4.82 7.22 -9.27
C TRP A 119 5.18 6.98 -10.73
N ILE A 120 4.41 7.51 -11.69
CA ILE A 120 4.78 7.46 -13.12
C ILE A 120 6.12 8.15 -13.35
N VAL A 121 6.26 9.39 -12.88
CA VAL A 121 7.49 10.16 -13.09
C VAL A 121 8.69 9.43 -12.47
N LEU A 122 8.53 8.91 -11.25
CA LEU A 122 9.56 8.11 -10.59
C LEU A 122 9.91 6.85 -11.40
N SER A 123 8.91 6.15 -11.93
CA SER A 123 9.11 4.94 -12.72
C SER A 123 9.84 5.24 -14.03
N LEU A 124 9.49 6.34 -14.71
CA LEU A 124 10.18 6.78 -15.93
C LEU A 124 11.65 7.11 -15.67
N VAL A 125 11.94 7.82 -14.57
CA VAL A 125 13.32 8.07 -14.14
C VAL A 125 14.06 6.77 -13.87
N GLY A 126 13.42 5.82 -13.17
CA GLY A 126 13.97 4.49 -12.93
C GLY A 126 14.30 3.75 -14.23
N VAL A 127 13.35 3.69 -15.18
CA VAL A 127 13.55 3.05 -16.49
C VAL A 127 14.72 3.67 -17.25
N ILE A 128 14.84 5.00 -17.25
CA ILE A 128 15.96 5.70 -17.90
C ILE A 128 17.28 5.34 -17.23
N LEU A 129 17.35 5.40 -15.90
CA LEU A 129 18.58 5.09 -15.14
C LEU A 129 19.02 3.64 -15.35
N PHE A 130 18.11 2.67 -15.23
CA PHE A 130 18.43 1.27 -15.46
C PHE A 130 18.78 0.98 -16.93
N GLY A 131 18.16 1.69 -17.88
CA GLY A 131 18.51 1.64 -19.30
C GLY A 131 19.93 2.15 -19.58
N LEU A 132 20.36 3.24 -18.93
CA LEU A 132 21.72 3.78 -19.04
C LEU A 132 22.76 2.84 -18.41
N VAL A 133 22.46 2.27 -17.25
CA VAL A 133 23.35 1.27 -16.62
C VAL A 133 23.45 0.03 -17.51
N GLY A 134 22.32 -0.50 -17.98
CA GLY A 134 22.30 -1.67 -18.87
C GLY A 134 23.04 -1.45 -20.19
N SER A 135 22.93 -0.27 -20.79
CA SER A 135 23.65 0.08 -22.02
C SER A 135 25.15 0.22 -21.79
N SER A 136 25.55 0.88 -20.69
CA SER A 136 26.97 1.05 -20.32
C SER A 136 27.68 -0.28 -20.05
N MET A 137 26.95 -1.30 -19.61
CA MET A 137 27.47 -2.64 -19.35
C MET A 137 27.43 -3.56 -20.59
N GLY A 138 27.02 -3.04 -21.76
CA GLY A 138 26.94 -3.82 -23.01
C GLY A 138 25.86 -4.91 -23.02
N LEU A 139 24.94 -4.91 -22.05
CA LEU A 139 23.94 -5.96 -21.86
C LEU A 139 22.82 -5.92 -22.90
N ILE A 140 22.58 -4.75 -23.51
CA ILE A 140 21.50 -4.54 -24.49
C ILE A 140 21.80 -5.22 -25.84
N ASN A 141 23.06 -5.56 -26.13
CA ASN A 141 23.49 -6.07 -27.44
C ASN A 141 23.79 -7.59 -27.48
N GLN A 142 23.57 -8.35 -26.39
CA GLN A 142 23.88 -9.79 -26.36
C GLN A 142 22.63 -10.67 -26.57
N GLN A 143 22.66 -11.43 -27.67
CA GLN A 143 21.75 -12.54 -28.09
C GLN A 143 21.53 -13.61 -26.97
N PRO A 144 20.56 -14.55 -27.10
CA PRO A 144 19.57 -14.92 -26.06
C PRO A 144 20.08 -15.78 -24.89
N TYR A 145 21.37 -16.12 -24.82
CA TYR A 145 21.99 -16.75 -23.65
C TYR A 145 22.23 -15.75 -22.48
N SER A 146 21.87 -14.49 -22.69
CA SER A 146 22.11 -13.37 -21.77
C SER A 146 21.01 -13.13 -20.74
N PHE A 147 19.80 -13.73 -20.84
CA PHE A 147 18.71 -13.38 -19.91
C PHE A 147 19.05 -13.70 -18.45
N PHE A 148 19.57 -14.90 -18.17
CA PHE A 148 19.98 -15.27 -16.82
C PHE A 148 21.13 -14.38 -16.32
N ASN A 149 22.19 -14.17 -17.12
CA ASN A 149 23.30 -13.32 -16.72
C ASN A 149 22.88 -11.84 -16.56
N ALA A 150 22.02 -11.31 -17.42
CA ALA A 150 21.47 -9.96 -17.29
C ALA A 150 20.55 -9.84 -16.06
N PHE A 151 19.78 -10.90 -15.74
CA PHE A 151 19.01 -10.97 -14.50
C PHE A 151 19.91 -10.99 -13.26
N PHE A 152 21.04 -11.70 -13.28
CA PHE A 152 21.98 -11.65 -12.16
C PHE A 152 22.67 -10.28 -12.04
N ILE A 153 23.10 -9.70 -13.17
CA ILE A 153 23.88 -8.45 -13.20
C ILE A 153 23.01 -7.23 -12.86
N LEU A 154 21.79 -7.14 -13.37
CA LEU A 154 20.89 -6.00 -13.11
C LEU A 154 19.80 -6.34 -12.08
N GLY A 155 19.30 -7.58 -12.07
CA GLY A 155 18.20 -7.98 -11.19
C GLY A 155 18.57 -8.02 -9.72
N TYR A 156 19.78 -8.44 -9.34
CA TYR A 156 20.21 -8.37 -7.92
C TYR A 156 20.31 -6.93 -7.41
N PRO A 157 21.00 -6.00 -8.09
CA PRO A 157 21.00 -4.60 -7.70
C PRO A 157 19.59 -4.00 -7.63
N ILE A 158 18.73 -4.28 -8.63
CA ILE A 158 17.34 -3.81 -8.63
C ILE A 158 16.58 -4.37 -7.43
N LEU A 159 16.74 -5.65 -7.11
CA LEU A 159 16.08 -6.29 -5.97
C LEU A 159 16.57 -5.72 -4.64
N ILE A 160 17.87 -5.45 -4.49
CA ILE A 160 18.44 -4.80 -3.31
C ILE A 160 17.87 -3.39 -3.16
N ILE A 161 17.82 -2.61 -4.25
CA ILE A 161 17.20 -1.29 -4.25
C ILE A 161 15.72 -1.40 -3.87
N ALA A 162 14.97 -2.33 -4.47
CA ALA A 162 13.56 -2.53 -4.16
C ALA A 162 13.33 -2.90 -2.69
N LEU A 163 14.19 -3.75 -2.11
CA LEU A 163 14.13 -4.10 -0.68
C LEU A 163 14.40 -2.88 0.20
N ILE A 164 15.44 -2.09 -0.12
CA ILE A 164 15.76 -0.86 0.59
C ILE A 164 14.60 0.15 0.50
N LEU A 165 14.02 0.34 -0.69
CA LEU A 165 12.89 1.24 -0.88
C LEU A 165 11.62 0.72 -0.18
N SER A 166 11.40 -0.61 -0.16
CA SER A 166 10.26 -1.22 0.54
C SER A 166 10.30 -0.98 2.05
N TYR A 167 11.49 -0.83 2.63
CA TYR A 167 11.66 -0.52 4.04
C TYR A 167 11.20 0.90 4.38
N VAL A 168 11.40 1.87 3.48
CA VAL A 168 11.02 3.28 3.66
C VAL A 168 9.58 3.54 3.18
N GLN A 169 9.06 2.67 2.31
CA GLN A 169 7.77 2.80 1.67
C GLN A 169 6.60 3.06 2.63
N PRO A 170 6.49 2.44 3.83
CA PRO A 170 5.40 2.73 4.76
C PRO A 170 5.30 4.20 5.18
N LEU A 171 6.43 4.91 5.35
CA LEU A 171 6.42 6.34 5.67
C LEU A 171 6.02 7.20 4.47
N VAL A 172 6.51 6.84 3.28
CA VAL A 172 6.11 7.51 2.03
C VAL A 172 4.61 7.33 1.80
N GLN A 173 4.11 6.12 2.04
CA GLN A 173 2.68 5.80 1.95
C GLN A 173 1.86 6.58 2.98
N ALA A 174 2.36 6.77 4.20
CA ALA A 174 1.69 7.59 5.19
C ALA A 174 1.65 9.08 4.79
N ASN A 175 2.69 9.60 4.14
CA ASN A 175 2.68 10.95 3.56
C ASN A 175 1.68 11.07 2.40
N ILE A 176 1.59 10.03 1.56
CA ILE A 176 0.59 9.92 0.49
C ILE A 176 -0.82 9.96 1.07
N ILE A 177 -1.08 9.17 2.12
CA ILE A 177 -2.39 9.12 2.79
C ILE A 177 -2.75 10.49 3.35
N MET A 178 -1.81 11.21 3.94
CA MET A 178 -2.08 12.51 4.58
C MET A 178 -2.15 13.70 3.61
N ALA A 179 -1.84 13.50 2.33
CA ALA A 179 -1.87 14.56 1.32
C ALA A 179 -3.30 15.02 0.97
N ASN A 180 -3.43 16.28 0.57
CA ASN A 180 -4.68 16.89 0.11
C ASN A 180 -4.53 17.55 -1.26
N GLY A 181 -5.25 16.99 -2.24
CA GLY A 181 -5.26 17.48 -3.62
C GLY A 181 -4.08 16.99 -4.45
N ILE A 182 -4.10 17.37 -5.74
CA ILE A 182 -3.21 16.83 -6.77
C ILE A 182 -1.73 17.16 -6.45
N LYS A 183 -1.45 18.42 -6.11
CA LYS A 183 -0.07 18.91 -5.89
C LYS A 183 0.59 18.21 -4.71
N GLU A 184 -0.12 18.11 -3.59
CA GLU A 184 0.41 17.45 -2.39
C GLU A 184 0.55 15.95 -2.62
N GLY A 185 -0.41 15.30 -3.27
CA GLY A 185 -0.33 13.87 -3.62
C GLY A 185 0.88 13.56 -4.50
N PHE A 186 1.14 14.40 -5.51
CA PHE A 186 2.32 14.28 -6.37
C PHE A 186 3.62 14.43 -5.57
N ASN A 187 3.73 15.48 -4.75
CA ASN A 187 4.93 15.73 -3.95
C ASN A 187 5.17 14.66 -2.88
N ALA A 188 4.09 14.06 -2.34
CA ALA A 188 4.19 13.04 -1.30
C ALA A 188 4.99 11.81 -1.75
N VAL A 189 4.90 11.43 -3.03
CA VAL A 189 5.70 10.32 -3.59
C VAL A 189 7.20 10.61 -3.48
N PHE A 190 7.62 11.85 -3.75
CA PHE A 190 9.02 12.26 -3.70
C PHE A 190 9.57 12.42 -2.29
N THR A 191 8.74 12.29 -1.26
CA THR A 191 9.23 12.18 0.13
C THR A 191 10.12 10.94 0.33
N LEU A 192 10.09 9.99 -0.61
CA LEU A 192 11.08 8.92 -0.72
C LEU A 192 12.54 9.42 -0.72
N PHE A 193 12.79 10.63 -1.22
CA PHE A 193 14.11 11.25 -1.25
C PHE A 193 14.32 12.26 -0.10
N SER A 194 13.36 12.42 0.80
CA SER A 194 13.47 13.35 1.93
C SER A 194 14.39 12.77 3.01
N ILE A 195 15.36 13.58 3.44
CA ILE A 195 16.26 13.25 4.57
C ILE A 195 15.44 12.92 5.83
N ASP A 196 14.34 13.64 6.07
CA ASP A 196 13.52 13.43 7.26
C ASP A 196 12.86 12.06 7.26
N VAL A 197 12.35 11.60 6.11
CA VAL A 197 11.75 10.26 5.98
C VAL A 197 12.79 9.17 6.23
N TRP A 198 13.99 9.32 5.66
CA TRP A 198 15.09 8.38 5.92
C TRP A 198 15.51 8.38 7.38
N ARG A 199 15.71 9.56 7.97
CA ARG A 199 16.08 9.69 9.39
C ARG A 199 15.05 9.05 10.30
N SER A 200 13.77 9.28 10.05
CA SER A 200 12.66 8.66 10.80
C SER A 200 12.63 7.15 10.61
N SER A 201 12.94 6.64 9.42
CA SER A 201 13.01 5.20 9.19
C SER A 201 14.10 4.52 10.02
N PHE A 202 15.22 5.19 10.34
CA PHE A 202 16.28 4.60 11.16
C PHE A 202 15.97 4.53 12.67
N GLN A 203 14.81 4.99 13.11
CA GLN A 203 14.40 4.83 14.51
C GLN A 203 14.17 3.35 14.86
N SER A 204 14.61 2.92 16.05
CA SER A 204 14.49 1.52 16.48
C SER A 204 13.03 1.05 16.60
N SER A 205 12.12 1.94 17.03
CA SER A 205 10.68 1.68 17.11
C SER A 205 10.09 1.37 15.74
N TYR A 206 10.44 2.15 14.72
CA TYR A 206 10.04 1.96 13.33
C TYR A 206 10.58 0.64 12.77
N PHE A 207 11.90 0.41 12.88
CA PHE A 207 12.53 -0.80 12.36
C PHE A 207 11.85 -2.07 12.89
N LYS A 208 11.64 -2.18 14.20
CA LYS A 208 10.98 -3.34 14.80
C LYS A 208 9.58 -3.58 14.23
N TYR A 209 8.79 -2.51 14.11
CA TYR A 209 7.44 -2.61 13.58
C TYR A 209 7.45 -3.03 12.11
N VAL A 210 8.18 -2.32 11.25
CA VAL A 210 8.18 -2.56 9.80
C VAL A 210 8.82 -3.89 9.44
N SER A 211 9.86 -4.33 10.14
CA SER A 211 10.46 -5.66 9.89
C SER A 211 9.49 -6.79 10.21
N ILE A 212 8.78 -6.73 11.34
CA ILE A 212 7.81 -7.78 11.71
C ILE A 212 6.59 -7.73 10.80
N PHE A 213 6.03 -6.54 10.57
CA PHE A 213 4.90 -6.34 9.67
C PHE A 213 5.23 -6.82 8.25
N GLY A 214 6.36 -6.37 7.70
CA GLY A 214 6.84 -6.73 6.37
C GLY A 214 7.07 -8.22 6.22
N LEU A 215 7.70 -8.87 7.21
CA LEU A 215 7.89 -10.32 7.21
C LEU A 215 6.55 -11.06 7.19
N PHE A 216 5.56 -10.61 7.97
CA PHE A 216 4.23 -11.22 7.98
C PHE A 216 3.50 -11.03 6.64
N ILE A 217 3.57 -9.84 6.05
CA ILE A 217 2.98 -9.56 4.73
C ILE A 217 3.64 -10.42 3.64
N ILE A 218 4.97 -10.55 3.64
CA ILE A 218 5.69 -11.41 2.69
C ILE A 218 5.26 -12.87 2.84
N LEU A 219 5.17 -13.37 4.07
CA LEU A 219 4.69 -14.74 4.33
C LEU A 219 3.26 -14.95 3.83
N LEU A 220 2.36 -13.99 4.06
CA LEU A 220 0.99 -14.04 3.55
C LEU A 220 0.95 -14.03 2.02
N ILE A 221 1.70 -13.13 1.37
CA ILE A 221 1.77 -13.07 -0.09
C ILE A 221 2.28 -14.41 -0.63
N PHE A 222 3.36 -14.95 -0.08
CA PHE A 222 3.91 -16.24 -0.48
C PHE A 222 2.89 -17.38 -0.32
N PHE A 223 2.22 -17.45 0.84
CA PHE A 223 1.20 -18.46 1.12
C PHE A 223 0.02 -18.37 0.14
N PHE A 224 -0.49 -17.17 -0.12
CA PHE A 224 -1.60 -16.99 -1.07
C PHE A 224 -1.19 -17.21 -2.52
N SER A 225 0.01 -16.80 -2.93
CA SER A 225 0.55 -17.12 -4.25
C SER A 225 0.67 -18.62 -4.45
N PHE A 226 1.10 -19.36 -3.43
CA PHE A 226 1.15 -20.83 -3.46
C PHE A 226 -0.26 -21.43 -3.63
N ILE A 227 -1.25 -20.98 -2.85
CA ILE A 227 -2.65 -21.43 -2.98
C ILE A 227 -3.20 -21.13 -4.38
N ILE A 228 -3.01 -19.93 -4.89
CA ILE A 228 -3.47 -19.54 -6.24
C ILE A 228 -2.79 -20.40 -7.31
N GLY A 229 -1.49 -20.65 -7.16
CA GLY A 229 -0.73 -21.54 -8.04
C GLY A 229 -1.29 -22.96 -8.04
N LEU A 230 -1.67 -23.51 -6.89
CA LEU A 230 -2.33 -24.81 -6.81
C LEU A 230 -3.71 -24.79 -7.47
N LEU A 231 -4.54 -23.79 -7.14
CA LEU A 231 -5.90 -23.69 -7.67
C LEU A 231 -5.92 -23.53 -9.19
N THR A 232 -5.05 -22.70 -9.75
CA THR A 232 -4.97 -22.48 -11.20
C THR A 232 -4.53 -23.74 -11.94
N ASN A 233 -3.56 -24.48 -11.40
CA ASN A 233 -3.11 -25.75 -11.97
C ASN A 233 -4.13 -26.89 -11.80
N LEU A 234 -4.88 -26.94 -10.70
CA LEU A 234 -5.84 -28.01 -10.41
C LEU A 234 -7.20 -27.81 -11.08
N SER A 235 -7.70 -26.58 -11.12
CA SER A 235 -9.05 -26.28 -11.64
C SER A 235 -9.08 -25.98 -13.12
N GLY A 236 -7.93 -25.65 -13.75
CA GLY A 236 -7.87 -25.20 -15.14
C GLY A 236 -8.63 -23.91 -15.41
N LEU A 237 -9.09 -23.20 -14.37
CA LEU A 237 -9.91 -21.99 -14.47
C LEU A 237 -9.10 -20.76 -14.02
N PRO A 238 -8.33 -20.14 -14.93
CA PRO A 238 -7.52 -18.95 -14.62
C PRO A 238 -8.35 -17.76 -14.13
N ILE A 239 -9.64 -17.72 -14.47
CA ILE A 239 -10.57 -16.66 -14.05
C ILE A 239 -10.79 -16.68 -12.52
N ILE A 240 -10.95 -17.85 -11.91
CA ILE A 240 -11.17 -17.97 -10.45
C ILE A 240 -9.93 -17.50 -9.69
N GLY A 241 -8.74 -17.89 -10.16
CA GLY A 241 -7.47 -17.42 -9.59
C GLY A 241 -7.32 -15.90 -9.66
N ASN A 242 -7.73 -15.28 -10.77
CA ASN A 242 -7.69 -13.83 -10.93
C ASN A 242 -8.67 -13.10 -9.99
N ILE A 243 -9.90 -13.59 -9.86
CA ILE A 243 -10.88 -13.02 -8.91
C ILE A 243 -10.36 -13.11 -7.46
N LEU A 244 -9.78 -14.25 -7.08
CA LEU A 244 -9.19 -14.42 -5.75
C LEU A 244 -8.02 -13.43 -5.52
N MET A 245 -7.19 -13.21 -6.55
CA MET A 245 -6.10 -12.24 -6.48
C MET A 245 -6.63 -10.82 -6.24
N ILE A 246 -7.70 -10.42 -6.93
CA ILE A 246 -8.34 -9.11 -6.73
C ILE A 246 -8.84 -8.95 -5.29
N ILE A 247 -9.48 -9.97 -4.74
CA ILE A 247 -9.94 -9.97 -3.34
C ILE A 247 -8.76 -9.78 -2.39
N LEU A 248 -7.66 -10.50 -2.60
CA LEU A 248 -6.47 -10.39 -1.77
C LEU A 248 -5.81 -9.03 -1.90
N MET A 249 -5.69 -8.48 -3.11
CA MET A 249 -5.14 -7.15 -3.33
C MET A 249 -5.95 -6.08 -2.60
N TYR A 250 -7.29 -6.18 -2.61
CA TYR A 250 -8.15 -5.28 -1.85
C TYR A 250 -7.88 -5.37 -0.34
N ILE A 251 -7.76 -6.59 0.21
CA ILE A 251 -7.42 -6.80 1.62
C ILE A 251 -6.06 -6.18 1.95
N PHE A 252 -5.03 -6.47 1.16
CA PHE A 252 -3.70 -5.92 1.37
C PHE A 252 -3.67 -4.40 1.26
N THR A 253 -4.47 -3.83 0.36
CA THR A 253 -4.61 -2.37 0.19
C THR A 253 -5.04 -1.71 1.50
N ILE A 254 -6.04 -2.28 2.19
CA ILE A 254 -6.52 -1.80 3.49
C ILE A 254 -5.44 -1.99 4.57
N MET A 255 -4.82 -3.17 4.63
CA MET A 255 -3.82 -3.49 5.65
C MET A 255 -2.56 -2.61 5.53
N ILE A 256 -2.12 -2.33 4.30
CA ILE A 256 -0.99 -1.44 4.03
C ILE A 256 -1.34 -0.02 4.45
N ALA A 257 -2.56 0.46 4.21
CA ALA A 257 -2.98 1.80 4.62
C ALA A 257 -2.91 1.98 6.14
N ILE A 258 -3.54 1.08 6.90
CA ILE A 258 -3.49 1.10 8.38
C ILE A 258 -2.06 0.92 8.86
N GLY A 259 -1.34 -0.05 8.29
CA GLY A 259 0.04 -0.35 8.67
C GLY A 259 1.00 0.81 8.45
N SER A 260 0.79 1.60 7.40
CA SER A 260 1.57 2.80 7.10
C SER A 260 1.31 3.90 8.13
N MET A 261 0.05 4.10 8.53
CA MET A 261 -0.28 5.09 9.57
C MET A 261 0.29 4.71 10.94
N MET A 262 0.24 3.42 11.31
CA MET A 262 0.93 2.91 12.51
C MET A 262 2.44 3.18 12.45
N ALA A 263 3.07 2.93 11.30
CA ALA A 263 4.50 3.16 11.10
C ALA A 263 4.86 4.65 11.24
N LYS A 264 4.02 5.54 10.71
CA LYS A 264 4.16 6.99 10.89
C LYS A 264 4.02 7.40 12.35
N ARG A 265 3.00 6.91 13.06
CA ARG A 265 2.79 7.28 14.46
C ARG A 265 3.95 6.86 15.36
N ARG A 266 4.58 5.71 15.08
CA ARG A 266 5.78 5.24 15.78
C ARG A 266 6.99 6.17 15.69
N VAL A 267 7.08 6.98 14.62
CA VAL A 267 8.17 7.94 14.46
C VAL A 267 7.82 9.34 14.94
N GLU A 268 6.53 9.63 15.16
CA GLU A 268 6.05 10.89 15.76
C GLU A 268 6.14 10.88 17.30
N GLU A 269 6.24 9.69 17.92
CA GLU A 269 6.40 9.53 19.37
C GLU A 269 7.80 9.95 19.90
N PHE A 270 8.76 10.26 19.00
CA PHE A 270 10.16 10.56 19.30
C PHE A 270 10.68 11.77 18.52
#